data_AF-A0A519X0E4-F1
#
_entry.id   AF-A0A519X0E4-F1
#
_cell.length_a   1.000
_cell.length_b   1.000
_cell.length_c   1.000
_cell.angle_alpha   90.00
_cell.angle_beta   90.00
_cell.angle_gamma   90.00
#
_symmetry.space_group_name_H-M   'P 1'
#
loop_
_entity.id
_entity.type
_entity.pdbx_description
1 polymer ?
#
loop_
_entity_poly.entity_id
_entity_poly.type
_entity_poly.pdbx_seq_one_letter_code
_entity_poly.pdbx_strand_id
1 'polypeptide(L)'
;MKKLIIALCLGLFINQSQAQDTTGVKTIQNLDAKSKTTYFSLESGKEVKETEAWDLAFKATTVKLNNSGTAKNKVAVATLKATTFDKVVKAPESGYQEDTQSTSGIPSGSGNGWYTYDMGTHQVLPIEDRVFVVKTSSGKFVKLKFESYYLNGDEAEETGYYSFKYATVK
;
A
#
# COMPACT_ATOMS: atom_id res chain seq x y z
N MET A 1 -51.66 -30.59 -35.52
CA MET A 1 -50.80 -29.47 -35.94
C MET A 1 -50.54 -28.56 -34.74
N LYS A 2 -49.32 -28.59 -34.21
CA LYS A 2 -48.58 -27.49 -33.55
C LYS A 2 -47.29 -28.10 -32.99
N LYS A 3 -46.17 -27.84 -33.67
CA LYS A 3 -44.83 -28.27 -33.25
C LYS A 3 -44.42 -27.38 -32.08
N LEU A 4 -44.07 -27.98 -30.94
CA LEU A 4 -43.50 -27.29 -29.79
C LEU A 4 -41.99 -27.17 -30.03
N ILE A 5 -41.50 -25.97 -30.30
CA ILE A 5 -40.07 -25.67 -30.42
C ILE A 5 -39.57 -25.31 -29.03
N ILE A 6 -38.74 -26.17 -28.45
CA ILE A 6 -37.96 -25.88 -27.24
C ILE A 6 -36.76 -25.04 -27.70
N ALA A 7 -36.77 -23.75 -27.35
CA ALA A 7 -35.61 -22.89 -27.53
C ALA A 7 -34.65 -23.11 -26.36
N LEU A 8 -33.55 -23.83 -26.60
CA LEU A 8 -32.40 -23.84 -25.71
C LEU A 8 -31.67 -22.50 -25.87
N CYS A 9 -31.89 -21.55 -24.96
CA CYS A 9 -31.02 -20.38 -24.84
C CYS A 9 -29.69 -20.84 -24.23
N LEU A 10 -28.71 -21.16 -25.08
CA LEU A 10 -27.31 -21.21 -24.65
C LEU A 10 -26.91 -19.80 -24.19
N GLY A 11 -26.77 -19.62 -22.88
CA GLY A 11 -26.20 -18.40 -22.33
C GLY A 11 -24.76 -18.24 -22.82
N LEU A 12 -24.51 -17.21 -23.63
CA LEU A 12 -23.18 -16.71 -23.92
C LEU A 12 -22.60 -16.14 -22.62
N PHE A 13 -21.78 -16.93 -21.93
CA PHE A 13 -20.89 -16.40 -20.90
C PHE A 13 -19.81 -15.57 -21.59
N ILE A 14 -19.99 -14.25 -21.58
CA ILE A 14 -18.90 -13.32 -21.89
C ILE A 14 -17.92 -13.45 -20.73
N ASN A 15 -16.86 -14.22 -20.93
CA ASN A 15 -15.66 -14.11 -20.11
C ASN A 15 -15.14 -12.69 -20.34
N GLN A 16 -15.48 -11.77 -19.44
CA GLN A 16 -14.72 -10.54 -19.31
C GLN A 16 -13.34 -10.96 -18.81
N SER A 17 -12.38 -11.09 -19.72
CA SER A 17 -10.98 -11.12 -19.32
C SER A 17 -10.72 -9.79 -18.64
N GLN A 18 -10.55 -9.80 -17.31
CA GLN A 18 -9.91 -8.69 -16.66
C GLN A 18 -8.54 -8.56 -17.31
N ALA A 19 -8.28 -7.41 -17.93
CA ALA A 19 -6.96 -7.08 -18.43
C ALA A 19 -6.00 -7.19 -17.23
N GLN A 20 -5.13 -8.19 -17.23
CA GLN A 20 -4.00 -8.20 -16.31
C GLN A 20 -3.18 -6.96 -16.63
N ASP A 21 -3.14 -6.02 -15.68
CA ASP A 21 -2.29 -4.85 -15.73
C ASP A 21 -0.82 -5.31 -15.92
N THR A 22 -0.30 -5.05 -17.12
CA THR A 22 1.06 -5.41 -17.55
C THR A 22 2.15 -4.62 -16.82
N THR A 23 1.79 -3.70 -15.92
CA THR A 23 2.71 -2.79 -15.22
C THR A 23 3.25 -3.39 -13.91
N GLY A 24 2.66 -4.48 -13.41
CA GLY A 24 3.05 -5.08 -12.12
C GLY A 24 2.75 -4.20 -10.90
N VAL A 25 1.98 -3.12 -11.09
CA VAL A 25 1.50 -2.23 -10.05
C VAL A 25 0.31 -2.88 -9.37
N LYS A 26 0.30 -2.87 -8.05
CA LYS A 26 -0.80 -3.34 -7.22
C LYS A 26 -1.37 -2.16 -6.44
N THR A 27 -2.69 -2.09 -6.36
CA THR A 27 -3.40 -1.06 -5.59
C THR A 27 -4.18 -1.72 -4.47
N ILE A 28 -4.11 -1.10 -3.29
CA ILE A 28 -4.91 -1.45 -2.11
C ILE A 28 -5.80 -0.26 -1.83
N GLN A 29 -7.08 -0.54 -1.57
CA GLN A 29 -8.06 0.47 -1.19
C GLN A 29 -8.67 0.09 0.15
N ASN A 30 -9.02 1.11 0.93
CA ASN A 30 -9.78 0.97 2.17
C ASN A 30 -9.15 0.04 3.22
N LEU A 31 -7.81 -0.02 3.31
CA LEU A 31 -7.14 -0.78 4.34
C LEU A 31 -7.41 -0.16 5.72
N ASP A 32 -8.17 -0.87 6.55
CA ASP A 32 -8.62 -0.36 7.86
C ASP A 32 -7.44 -0.25 8.84
N ALA A 33 -7.09 0.98 9.21
CA ALA A 33 -6.15 1.31 10.28
C ALA A 33 -6.85 2.06 11.44
N LYS A 34 -8.17 2.25 11.35
CA LYS A 34 -9.01 2.92 12.33
C LYS A 34 -9.29 1.96 13.49
N SER A 35 -9.95 0.85 13.19
CA SER A 35 -10.50 -0.06 14.20
C SER A 35 -9.43 -0.91 14.87
N LYS A 36 -8.38 -1.29 14.12
CA LYS A 36 -7.36 -2.26 14.51
C LYS A 36 -5.98 -1.84 14.02
N THR A 37 -4.95 -2.55 14.47
CA THR A 37 -3.66 -2.56 13.77
C THR A 37 -3.77 -3.57 12.64
N THR A 38 -3.44 -3.14 11.42
CA THR A 38 -3.50 -4.01 10.25
C THR A 38 -2.11 -4.30 9.74
N TYR A 39 -1.74 -5.57 9.73
CA TYR A 39 -0.47 -6.05 9.20
C TYR A 39 -0.64 -6.43 7.74
N PHE A 40 0.29 -6.00 6.90
CA PHE A 40 0.23 -6.16 5.46
C PHE A 40 1.54 -6.74 4.92
N SER A 41 1.43 -7.72 4.03
CA SER A 41 2.56 -8.28 3.29
C SER A 41 2.59 -7.67 1.88
N LEU A 42 3.68 -6.99 1.51
CA LEU A 42 3.86 -6.46 0.17
C LEU A 42 4.10 -7.58 -0.86
N GLU A 43 4.61 -8.72 -0.40
CA GLU A 43 4.82 -9.90 -1.24
C GLU A 43 3.51 -10.57 -1.63
N SER A 44 2.68 -10.94 -0.65
CA SER A 44 1.38 -11.58 -0.93
C SER A 44 0.33 -10.57 -1.41
N GLY A 45 0.49 -9.30 -1.05
CA GLY A 45 -0.44 -8.22 -1.33
C GLY A 45 -1.73 -8.28 -0.52
N LYS A 46 -1.67 -8.84 0.69
CA LYS A 46 -2.84 -9.08 1.55
C LYS A 46 -2.59 -8.65 2.99
N GLU A 47 -3.69 -8.42 3.70
CA GLU A 47 -3.70 -8.44 5.17
C GLU A 47 -3.26 -9.82 5.66
N VAL A 48 -2.43 -9.84 6.70
CA VAL A 48 -1.89 -11.03 7.34
C VAL A 48 -1.97 -10.88 8.86
N LYS A 49 -1.72 -11.95 9.60
CA LYS A 49 -1.61 -11.90 11.06
C LYS A 49 -0.24 -11.36 11.47
N GLU A 50 -0.14 -10.82 12.69
CA GLU A 50 1.14 -10.39 13.28
C GLU A 50 2.17 -11.53 13.35
N THR A 51 1.70 -12.77 13.53
CA THR A 51 2.52 -13.98 13.59
C THR A 51 2.97 -14.50 12.22
N GLU A 52 2.50 -13.90 11.13
CA GLU A 52 2.83 -14.28 9.75
C GLU A 52 3.90 -13.33 9.18
N ALA A 53 4.32 -13.57 7.94
CA ALA A 53 5.27 -12.68 7.26
C ALA A 53 4.58 -11.39 6.81
N TRP A 54 4.76 -10.31 7.58
CA TRP A 54 4.29 -8.95 7.25
C TRP A 54 5.46 -7.99 7.04
N ASP A 55 5.23 -6.93 6.29
CA ASP A 55 6.24 -5.89 6.04
C ASP A 55 5.86 -4.56 6.72
N LEU A 56 4.58 -4.18 6.61
CA LEU A 56 4.05 -2.91 7.11
C LEU A 56 2.89 -3.17 8.08
N ALA A 57 2.82 -2.41 9.17
CA ALA A 57 1.67 -2.40 10.07
C ALA A 57 1.08 -0.99 10.16
N PHE A 58 -0.22 -0.87 9.96
CA PHE A 58 -0.94 0.41 9.93
C PHE A 58 -1.80 0.57 11.17
N LYS A 59 -1.69 1.72 11.85
CA LYS A 59 -2.57 2.11 12.96
C LYS A 59 -2.71 3.62 13.03
N ALA A 60 -3.93 4.14 12.87
CA ALA A 60 -4.19 5.56 12.64
C ALA A 60 -3.22 6.10 11.55
N THR A 61 -2.57 7.24 11.74
CA THR A 61 -1.61 7.78 10.78
C THR A 61 -0.22 7.13 10.83
N THR A 62 -0.01 6.16 11.73
CA THR A 62 1.28 5.51 11.93
C THR A 62 1.45 4.30 11.04
N VAL A 63 2.62 4.20 10.41
CA VAL A 63 3.06 3.04 9.63
C VAL A 63 4.33 2.50 10.28
N LYS A 64 4.29 1.25 10.74
CA LYS A 64 5.43 0.56 11.34
C LYS A 64 6.04 -0.47 10.39
N LEU A 65 7.33 -0.68 10.53
CA LEU A 65 8.10 -1.66 9.76
C LEU A 65 8.33 -2.93 10.57
N ASN A 66 8.26 -4.09 9.94
CA ASN A 66 8.59 -5.34 10.62
C ASN A 66 10.09 -5.44 10.92
N ASN A 67 10.45 -5.33 12.20
CA ASN A 67 11.82 -5.47 12.69
C ASN A 67 12.03 -6.70 13.60
N SER A 68 11.06 -7.62 13.66
CA SER A 68 11.11 -8.81 14.52
C SER A 68 12.05 -9.92 14.01
N GLY A 69 12.52 -9.82 12.75
CA GLY A 69 13.43 -10.78 12.13
C GLY A 69 14.91 -10.57 12.46
N THR A 70 15.77 -11.49 11.98
CA THR A 70 17.24 -11.30 12.00
C THR A 70 17.64 -10.05 11.22
N ALA A 71 18.84 -9.49 11.44
CA ALA A 71 19.30 -8.27 10.76
C ALA A 71 19.20 -8.31 9.22
N LYS A 72 19.21 -9.49 8.59
CA LYS A 72 19.03 -9.65 7.13
C LYS A 72 17.58 -9.54 6.67
N ASN A 73 16.63 -9.78 7.58
CA ASN A 73 15.20 -9.89 7.31
C ASN A 73 14.40 -8.69 7.87
N LYS A 74 15.10 -7.67 8.39
CA LYS A 74 14.45 -6.47 8.88
C LYS A 74 13.98 -5.62 7.72
N VAL A 75 12.75 -5.14 7.82
CA VAL A 75 12.19 -4.21 6.87
C VAL A 75 12.81 -2.83 7.10
N ALA A 76 13.24 -2.20 6.01
CA ALA A 76 13.79 -0.86 6.03
C ALA A 76 13.25 -0.05 4.87
N VAL A 77 13.14 1.26 5.04
CA VAL A 77 12.54 2.15 4.04
C VAL A 77 13.46 3.30 3.69
N ALA A 78 13.65 3.53 2.39
CA ALA A 78 14.22 4.77 1.87
C ALA A 78 13.09 5.70 1.44
N THR A 79 13.06 6.93 1.96
CA THR A 79 12.08 7.95 1.56
C THR A 79 12.68 8.83 0.47
N LEU A 80 12.11 8.77 -0.73
CA LEU A 80 12.47 9.61 -1.86
C LEU A 80 11.52 10.81 -1.91
N LYS A 81 12.10 12.02 -1.96
CA LYS A 81 11.37 13.29 -2.03
C LYS A 81 11.55 13.91 -3.42
N ALA A 82 10.66 14.82 -3.80
CA ALA A 82 10.68 15.51 -5.10
C ALA A 82 10.70 14.54 -6.30
N THR A 83 10.01 13.40 -6.17
CA THR A 83 9.92 12.39 -7.23
C THR A 83 8.51 11.79 -7.31
N THR A 84 8.19 11.19 -8.44
CA THR A 84 6.90 10.52 -8.69
C THR A 84 7.08 9.01 -8.71
N PHE A 85 5.99 8.28 -8.48
CA PHE A 85 6.00 6.82 -8.48
C PHE A 85 6.57 6.23 -9.77
N ASP A 86 6.27 6.83 -10.93
CA ASP A 86 6.71 6.33 -12.24
C ASP A 86 8.20 6.56 -12.51
N LYS A 87 8.79 7.64 -11.95
CA LYS A 87 10.22 7.94 -12.07
C LYS A 87 11.10 6.96 -11.27
N VAL A 88 10.55 6.33 -10.25
CA VAL A 88 11.27 5.33 -9.45
C VAL A 88 11.20 3.98 -10.16
N VAL A 89 12.25 3.67 -10.93
CA VAL A 89 12.39 2.40 -11.69
C VAL A 89 13.44 1.46 -11.12
N LYS A 90 14.28 1.96 -10.20
CA LYS A 90 15.33 1.21 -9.50
C LYS A 90 15.35 1.63 -8.03
N ALA A 91 15.64 0.68 -7.15
CA ALA A 91 15.90 0.94 -5.74
C ALA A 91 17.15 1.83 -5.57
N PRO A 92 17.13 2.82 -4.65
CA PRO A 92 18.35 3.52 -4.27
C PRO A 92 19.33 2.56 -3.59
N GLU A 93 20.62 2.87 -3.64
CA GLU A 93 21.66 2.02 -3.03
C GLU A 93 21.79 2.25 -1.51
N SER A 94 21.24 3.36 -1.00
CA SER A 94 21.36 3.79 0.39
C SER A 94 20.14 4.59 0.85
N GLY A 95 20.15 5.05 2.10
CA GLY A 95 19.08 5.87 2.69
C GLY A 95 17.97 5.08 3.38
N TYR A 96 18.13 3.75 3.51
CA TYR A 96 17.19 2.88 4.20
C TYR A 96 17.25 3.06 5.72
N GLN A 97 16.10 3.26 6.34
CA GLN A 97 15.93 3.40 7.78
C GLN A 97 15.03 2.27 8.29
N GLU A 98 15.44 1.64 9.39
CA GLU A 98 14.64 0.68 10.15
C GLU A 98 13.85 1.41 11.24
N ASP A 99 12.76 0.79 11.71
CA ASP A 99 12.16 1.17 12.98
C ASP A 99 13.04 0.69 14.15
N THR A 100 13.32 1.57 15.10
CA THR A 100 13.99 1.29 16.36
C THR A 100 13.14 1.78 17.54
N GLN A 101 13.66 1.72 18.78
CA GLN A 101 12.98 2.30 19.93
C GLN A 101 12.82 3.83 19.83
N SER A 102 13.71 4.51 19.10
CA SER A 102 13.76 5.99 19.03
C SER A 102 13.59 6.55 17.62
N THR A 103 13.60 5.71 16.59
CA THR A 103 13.49 6.13 15.18
C THR A 103 12.42 5.33 14.46
N SER A 104 11.81 5.94 13.44
CA SER A 104 10.93 5.23 12.52
C SER A 104 11.36 5.47 11.08
N GLY A 105 11.30 4.44 10.25
CA GLY A 105 11.62 4.53 8.83
C GLY A 105 10.57 5.32 8.04
N ILE A 106 9.31 5.33 8.51
CA ILE A 106 8.24 6.23 8.02
C ILE A 106 7.70 7.02 9.23
N PRO A 107 8.33 8.14 9.59
CA PRO A 107 7.94 8.88 10.79
C PRO A 107 6.52 9.44 10.71
N SER A 108 5.76 9.35 11.80
CA SER A 108 4.48 10.07 11.92
C SER A 108 4.69 11.59 12.07
N GLY A 109 3.61 12.35 11.89
CA GLY A 109 3.60 13.81 12.01
C GLY A 109 3.64 14.52 10.66
N SER A 110 2.94 15.65 10.59
CA SER A 110 2.76 16.45 9.37
C SER A 110 4.11 16.79 8.74
N GLY A 111 4.28 16.45 7.45
CA GLY A 111 5.49 16.74 6.67
C GLY A 111 6.64 15.73 6.84
N ASN A 112 6.64 14.93 7.90
CA ASN A 112 7.74 14.03 8.24
C ASN A 112 7.70 12.70 7.48
N GLY A 113 6.53 12.06 7.44
CA GLY A 113 6.32 10.74 6.83
C GLY A 113 5.56 10.79 5.52
N TRP A 114 4.39 10.19 5.47
CA TRP A 114 3.63 10.06 4.23
C TRP A 114 2.61 11.17 3.98
N TYR A 115 2.33 12.02 4.98
CA TYR A 115 1.23 12.99 4.92
C TYR A 115 1.59 14.39 5.44
N THR A 116 0.78 15.37 5.04
CA THR A 116 0.61 16.66 5.71
C THR A 116 -0.75 16.74 6.38
N TYR A 117 -0.81 17.48 7.48
CA TYR A 117 -2.05 17.85 8.15
C TYR A 117 -2.39 19.30 7.86
N ASP A 118 -3.55 19.54 7.26
CA ASP A 118 -4.08 20.89 7.05
C ASP A 118 -4.79 21.38 8.31
N MET A 119 -4.35 22.49 8.89
CA MET A 119 -4.92 23.02 10.14
C MET A 119 -6.27 23.73 9.94
N GLY A 120 -6.60 24.13 8.72
CA GLY A 120 -7.86 24.81 8.39
C GLY A 120 -8.98 23.83 8.04
N THR A 121 -8.68 22.79 7.27
CA THR A 121 -9.66 21.75 6.89
C THR A 121 -9.59 20.51 7.78
N HIS A 122 -8.59 20.41 8.66
CA HIS A 122 -8.29 19.23 9.48
C HIS A 122 -8.04 17.95 8.64
N GLN A 123 -7.62 18.11 7.39
CA GLN A 123 -7.39 17.00 6.47
C GLN A 123 -5.99 16.39 6.61
N VAL A 124 -5.90 15.07 6.40
CA VAL A 124 -4.65 14.29 6.35
C VAL A 124 -4.42 13.89 4.89
N LEU A 125 -3.54 14.62 4.22
CA LEU A 125 -3.31 14.48 2.77
C LEU A 125 -1.96 13.83 2.49
N PRO A 126 -1.87 12.79 1.63
CA PRO A 126 -0.59 12.25 1.19
C PRO A 126 0.30 13.31 0.54
N ILE A 127 1.60 13.21 0.76
CA ILE A 127 2.57 14.14 0.13
C ILE A 127 2.81 13.70 -1.30
N GLU A 128 2.51 14.57 -2.27
CA GLU A 128 2.43 14.13 -3.67
C GLU A 128 3.77 13.66 -4.25
N ASP A 129 4.83 14.40 -3.95
CA ASP A 129 6.16 14.14 -4.49
C ASP A 129 7.00 13.23 -3.58
N ARG A 130 6.34 12.28 -2.91
CA ARG A 130 6.97 11.36 -1.96
C ARG A 130 6.70 9.90 -2.33
N VAL A 131 7.78 9.16 -2.51
CA VAL A 131 7.78 7.71 -2.79
C VAL A 131 8.64 7.02 -1.77
N PHE A 132 8.17 5.88 -1.27
CA PHE A 132 8.88 5.05 -0.31
C PHE A 132 9.41 3.83 -1.05
N VAL A 133 10.68 3.51 -0.90
CA VAL A 133 11.23 2.22 -1.35
C VAL A 133 11.44 1.35 -0.13
N VAL A 134 10.64 0.30 -0.02
CA VAL A 134 10.67 -0.69 1.06
C VAL A 134 11.59 -1.82 0.65
N LYS A 135 12.61 -2.09 1.46
CA LYS A 135 13.32 -3.37 1.45
C LYS A 135 12.53 -4.34 2.32
N THR A 136 11.87 -5.32 1.71
CA THR A 136 10.99 -6.28 2.39
C THR A 136 11.78 -7.26 3.24
N SER A 137 11.08 -7.97 4.12
CA SER A 137 11.65 -9.04 4.94
C SER A 137 12.26 -10.20 4.11
N SER A 138 11.80 -10.39 2.88
CA SER A 138 12.36 -11.33 1.89
C SER A 138 13.50 -10.76 1.04
N GLY A 139 13.93 -9.52 1.29
CA GLY A 139 15.04 -8.87 0.60
C GLY A 139 14.69 -8.28 -0.77
N LYS A 140 13.40 -8.21 -1.14
CA LYS A 140 12.92 -7.56 -2.36
C LYS A 140 12.80 -6.06 -2.14
N PHE A 141 12.88 -5.28 -3.21
CA PHE A 141 12.61 -3.84 -3.16
C PHE A 141 11.25 -3.53 -3.78
N VAL A 142 10.44 -2.76 -3.06
CA VAL A 142 9.09 -2.39 -3.46
C VAL A 142 8.95 -0.88 -3.33
N LYS A 143 8.62 -0.19 -4.43
CA LYS A 143 8.19 1.20 -4.36
C LYS A 143 6.74 1.26 -3.89
N LEU A 144 6.43 2.21 -3.03
CA LEU A 144 5.13 2.42 -2.40
C LEU A 144 4.78 3.90 -2.45
N LYS A 145 3.53 4.20 -2.77
CA LYS A 145 2.95 5.54 -2.78
C LYS A 145 1.59 5.50 -2.09
N PHE A 146 1.44 6.30 -1.05
CA PHE A 146 0.17 6.55 -0.38
C PHE A 146 -0.71 7.45 -1.25
N GLU A 147 -2.00 7.11 -1.36
CA GLU A 147 -2.96 7.77 -2.24
C GLU A 147 -4.14 8.37 -1.47
N SER A 148 -4.58 7.75 -0.37
CA SER A 148 -5.58 8.35 0.52
C SER A 148 -5.53 7.76 1.94
N TYR A 149 -6.17 8.46 2.88
CA TYR A 149 -6.42 8.06 4.26
C TYR A 149 -7.92 7.98 4.61
N TYR A 150 -8.77 8.17 3.60
CA TYR A 150 -10.20 8.24 3.74
C TYR A 150 -10.89 7.06 3.05
N LEU A 151 -12.02 6.65 3.59
CA LEU A 151 -12.84 5.59 3.03
C LEU A 151 -13.25 5.97 1.60
N ASN A 152 -13.08 5.04 0.66
CA ASN A 152 -13.28 5.20 -0.77
C ASN A 152 -12.44 6.30 -1.43
N GLY A 153 -11.43 6.82 -0.72
CA GLY A 153 -10.60 7.91 -1.22
C GLY A 153 -11.28 9.27 -1.23
N ASP A 154 -12.38 9.45 -0.50
CA ASP A 154 -13.16 10.69 -0.44
C ASP A 154 -12.91 11.42 0.89
N GLU A 155 -12.37 12.64 0.86
CA GLU A 155 -12.08 13.40 2.08
C GLU A 155 -13.33 13.80 2.90
N ALA A 156 -14.54 13.65 2.35
CA ALA A 156 -15.79 13.82 3.08
C ALA A 156 -16.20 12.58 3.91
N GLU A 157 -15.57 11.42 3.66
CA GLU A 157 -15.87 10.15 4.30
C GLU A 157 -15.00 9.88 5.55
N GLU A 158 -15.16 8.70 6.15
CA GLU A 158 -14.42 8.33 7.35
C GLU A 158 -12.89 8.28 7.14
N THR A 159 -12.13 8.80 8.11
CA THR A 159 -10.66 8.68 8.15
C THR A 159 -10.19 7.33 8.70
N GLY A 160 -8.92 7.01 8.49
CA GLY A 160 -8.33 5.77 9.02
C GLY A 160 -8.35 4.60 8.05
N TYR A 161 -8.61 4.87 6.77
CA TYR A 161 -8.66 3.88 5.71
C TYR A 161 -7.61 4.21 4.66
N TYR A 162 -6.53 3.41 4.62
CA TYR A 162 -5.44 3.66 3.69
C TYR A 162 -5.79 3.16 2.30
N SER A 163 -5.51 4.00 1.30
CA SER A 163 -5.36 3.58 -0.09
C SER A 163 -3.94 3.87 -0.55
N PHE A 164 -3.31 2.91 -1.23
CA PHE A 164 -1.94 3.04 -1.71
C PHE A 164 -1.68 2.12 -2.90
N LYS A 165 -0.67 2.47 -3.69
CA LYS A 165 -0.14 1.62 -4.76
C LYS A 165 1.31 1.26 -4.52
N TYR A 166 1.70 0.10 -5.04
CA TYR A 166 3.07 -0.39 -4.92
C TYR A 166 3.46 -1.30 -6.08
N ALA A 167 4.76 -1.41 -6.33
CA ALA A 167 5.32 -2.28 -7.36
C ALA A 167 6.74 -2.69 -7.00
N THR A 168 7.17 -3.88 -7.44
CA THR A 168 8.56 -4.31 -7.29
C THR A 168 9.48 -3.46 -8.18
N VAL A 169 10.65 -3.11 -7.66
CA VAL A 169 11.73 -2.46 -8.41
C VAL A 169 13.02 -3.27 -8.29
N LYS A 170 13.91 -3.11 -9.26
CA LYS A 170 15.24 -3.76 -9.27
C LYS A 170 16.21 -3.07 -8.33
#